data_AF-A0A3C1BJK8-F1
#
_entry.id   AF-A0A3C1BJK8-F1
#
_cell.length_a   1.000
_cell.length_b   1.000
_cell.length_c   1.000
_cell.angle_alpha   90.00
_cell.angle_beta   90.00
_cell.angle_gamma   90.00
#
_symmetry.space_group_name_H-M   'P 1'
#
loop_
_entity.id
_entity.type
_entity.pdbx_description
1 polymer ?
#
loop_
_entity_poly.entity_id
_entity_poly.type
_entity_poly.pdbx_seq_one_letter_code
_entity_poly.pdbx_strand_id
1 'polypeptide(L)'
;MSFWQIWNMSFGFLGIQFGFALQNGYASSILLTFGAKVENLSWFWLAAPLTGMIIQPIIGHYSDHTWNRLGRRRPYFLAGAILSGLALCFLPNSSGLAFLI
;
A
#
# COMPACT_ATOMS: atom_id res chain seq x y z
N MET A 1 -2.28 -28.17 1.75
CA MET A 1 -1.81 -26.97 2.49
C MET A 1 -1.66 -27.36 3.94
N SER A 2 -0.45 -27.26 4.49
CA SER A 2 -0.19 -27.54 5.91
C SER A 2 -0.82 -26.43 6.78
N PHE A 3 -1.24 -26.77 8.00
CA PHE A 3 -1.74 -25.82 8.99
C PHE A 3 -0.82 -24.58 9.12
N TRP A 4 0.50 -24.80 9.17
CA TRP A 4 1.49 -23.73 9.27
C TRP A 4 1.54 -22.81 8.03
N GLN A 5 1.20 -23.32 6.85
CA GLN A 5 1.10 -22.48 5.65
C GLN A 5 -0.14 -21.60 5.70
N ILE A 6 -1.28 -22.14 6.17
CA ILE A 6 -2.52 -21.38 6.34
C ILE A 6 -2.32 -20.30 7.40
N TRP A 7 -1.71 -20.64 8.54
CA TRP A 7 -1.38 -19.69 9.59
C TRP A 7 -0.54 -18.51 9.06
N ASN A 8 0.56 -18.79 8.35
CA ASN A 8 1.43 -17.75 7.80
C ASN A 8 0.71 -16.86 6.76
N MET A 9 -0.15 -17.43 5.92
CA MET A 9 -0.95 -16.64 4.96
C MET A 9 -1.98 -15.76 5.68
N SER A 10 -2.69 -16.30 6.67
CA SER A 10 -3.68 -15.56 7.46
C SER A 10 -3.03 -14.43 8.26
N PHE A 11 -1.86 -14.67 8.86
CA PHE A 11 -1.13 -13.65 9.60
C PHE A 11 -0.63 -12.53 8.69
N GLY A 12 -0.12 -12.89 7.49
CA GLY A 12 0.23 -11.90 6.47
C GLY A 12 -0.97 -11.06 6.02
N PHE A 13 -2.13 -11.70 5.81
CA PHE A 13 -3.36 -11.02 5.45
C PHE A 13 -3.86 -10.08 6.57
N LEU A 14 -3.77 -10.52 7.83
CA LEU A 14 -4.12 -9.69 8.99
C LEU A 14 -3.31 -8.39 9.02
N GLY A 15 -2.01 -8.44 8.72
CA GLY A 15 -1.17 -7.25 8.63
C GLY A 15 -1.63 -6.25 7.55
N ILE A 16 -2.02 -6.76 6.38
CA ILE A 16 -2.57 -5.92 5.29
C ILE A 16 -3.86 -5.24 5.72
N GLN A 17 -4.77 -6.00 6.36
CA GLN A 17 -6.04 -5.47 6.84
C GLN A 17 -5.86 -4.38 7.88
N PHE A 18 -4.89 -4.54 8.79
CA PHE A 18 -4.55 -3.52 9.77
C PHE A 18 -4.03 -2.23 9.11
N GLY A 19 -3.16 -2.34 8.11
CA GLY A 19 -2.69 -1.20 7.31
C GLY A 19 -3.82 -0.49 6.58
N PHE A 20 -4.73 -1.24 5.95
CA PHE A 20 -5.92 -0.68 5.29
C PHE A 20 -6.86 0.02 6.26
N ALA A 21 -7.05 -0.52 7.46
CA ALA A 21 -7.87 0.09 8.50
C ALA A 21 -7.28 1.42 8.99
N LEU A 22 -5.96 1.46 9.24
CA LEU A 22 -5.26 2.71 9.61
C LEU A 22 -5.36 3.75 8.49
N GLN A 23 -5.14 3.33 7.24
CA GLN A 23 -5.25 4.23 6.09
C GLN A 23 -6.67 4.79 5.97
N ASN A 24 -7.71 3.97 6.04
CA ASN A 24 -9.10 4.45 5.96
C ASN A 24 -9.49 5.36 7.13
N GLY A 25 -9.02 5.06 8.35
CA GLY A 25 -9.35 5.83 9.55
C GLY A 25 -8.68 7.20 9.63
N TYR A 26 -7.46 7.34 9.11
CA TYR A 26 -6.67 8.57 9.25
C TYR A 26 -6.44 9.33 7.93
N ALA A 27 -6.66 8.73 6.76
CA ALA A 27 -6.39 9.39 5.48
C ALA A 27 -7.16 10.71 5.31
N SER A 28 -8.45 10.71 5.64
CA SER A 28 -9.28 11.92 5.55
C SER A 28 -8.75 13.04 6.47
N SER A 29 -8.42 12.71 7.72
CA SER A 29 -7.88 13.68 8.68
C SER A 29 -6.53 14.25 8.25
N ILE A 30 -5.62 13.40 7.78
CA ILE A 30 -4.30 13.80 7.29
C ILE A 30 -4.43 14.75 6.09
N LEU A 31 -5.25 14.39 5.10
CA LEU A 31 -5.46 15.20 3.89
C LEU A 31 -6.04 16.59 4.21
N LEU A 32 -6.97 16.67 5.17
CA LEU A 32 -7.52 17.94 5.63
C LEU A 32 -6.48 18.79 6.36
N THR A 33 -5.60 18.19 7.16
CA THR A 33 -4.46 18.91 7.81
C THR A 33 -3.48 19.48 6.78
N PHE A 34 -3.32 18.84 5.62
CA PHE A 34 -2.51 19.35 4.50
C PHE A 34 -3.20 20.44 3.66
N GLY A 35 -4.39 20.89 4.04
CA GLY A 35 -5.10 21.97 3.35
C GLY A 35 -6.01 21.53 2.20
N ALA A 36 -6.27 20.23 2.05
CA ALA A 36 -7.27 19.76 1.09
C ALA A 36 -8.67 20.23 1.51
N LYS A 37 -9.40 20.86 0.59
CA LYS A 37 -10.83 21.16 0.82
C LYS A 37 -11.65 19.86 0.78
N VAL A 38 -12.68 19.76 1.60
CA VAL A 38 -13.55 18.57 1.75
C VAL A 38 -14.14 18.12 0.39
N GLU A 39 -14.41 19.07 -0.50
CA GLU A 39 -14.90 18.86 -1.87
C GLU A 39 -13.90 18.12 -2.78
N ASN A 40 -12.59 18.20 -2.51
CA ASN A 40 -11.56 17.47 -3.25
C ASN A 40 -11.28 16.07 -2.69
N LEU A 41 -11.83 15.74 -1.51
CA LEU A 41 -11.60 14.45 -0.85
C LEU A 41 -12.00 13.29 -1.75
N SER A 42 -13.12 13.41 -2.46
CA SER A 42 -13.63 12.41 -3.41
C SER A 42 -12.63 12.10 -4.54
N TRP A 43 -11.89 13.09 -5.02
CA TRP A 43 -10.87 12.88 -6.05
C TRP A 43 -9.68 12.07 -5.54
N PHE A 44 -9.27 12.27 -4.29
CA PHE A 44 -8.21 11.45 -3.66
C PHE A 44 -8.64 9.99 -3.50
N TRP A 45 -9.91 9.75 -3.18
CA TRP A 45 -10.46 8.39 -3.11
C TRP A 45 -10.57 7.71 -4.47
N LEU A 46 -10.77 8.47 -5.55
CA LEU A 46 -10.76 7.94 -6.93
C LEU A 46 -9.34 7.59 -7.41
N ALA A 47 -8.30 8.23 -6.87
CA ALA A 47 -6.93 7.94 -7.25
C ALA A 47 -6.53 6.50 -6.90
N ALA A 48 -7.00 5.94 -5.78
CA ALA A 48 -6.72 4.56 -5.37
C ALA A 48 -7.21 3.49 -6.38
N PRO A 49 -8.51 3.45 -6.80
CA PRO A 49 -8.98 2.50 -7.80
C PRO A 49 -8.39 2.75 -9.19
N LEU A 50 -8.15 4.00 -9.60
CA LEU A 50 -7.48 4.31 -10.87
C LEU A 50 -6.05 3.74 -10.91
N THR A 51 -5.30 3.97 -9.84
CA THR A 51 -3.95 3.42 -9.68
C THR A 51 -4.00 1.90 -9.68
N GLY A 52 -4.95 1.28 -8.97
CA GLY A 52 -5.18 -0.16 -8.99
C GLY A 52 -5.44 -0.71 -10.40
N MET A 53 -6.31 -0.05 -11.16
CA MET A 53 -6.66 -0.46 -12.53
C MET A 53 -5.46 -0.47 -13.48
N ILE A 54 -4.52 0.46 -13.32
CA ILE A 54 -3.34 0.57 -14.19
C ILE A 54 -2.19 -0.30 -13.67
N ILE A 55 -1.89 -0.23 -12.37
CA ILE A 55 -0.71 -0.90 -11.80
C ILE A 55 -0.92 -2.42 -11.71
N GLN A 56 -2.12 -2.89 -11.37
CA GLN A 56 -2.38 -4.33 -11.25
C GLN A 56 -2.07 -5.13 -12.54
N PRO A 57 -2.55 -4.76 -13.74
CA PRO A 57 -2.24 -5.50 -14.96
C PRO A 57 -0.75 -5.42 -15.34
N ILE A 58 -0.10 -4.28 -15.11
CA ILE A 58 1.34 -4.12 -15.36
C ILE A 58 2.15 -5.06 -14.47
N ILE A 59 1.90 -5.03 -13.15
CA ILE A 59 2.57 -5.91 -12.20
C ILE A 59 2.23 -7.36 -12.51
N GLY A 60 0.98 -7.68 -12.85
CA GLY A 60 0.57 -9.03 -13.24
C GLY A 60 1.37 -9.56 -14.43
N HIS A 61 1.51 -8.74 -15.48
CA HIS A 61 2.30 -9.09 -16.66
C HIS A 61 3.78 -9.33 -16.31
N TYR A 62 4.44 -8.39 -15.63
CA TYR A 62 5.86 -8.53 -15.27
C TYR A 62 6.13 -9.65 -14.25
N SER A 63 5.22 -9.83 -13.29
CA SER A 63 5.26 -10.90 -12.29
C SER A 63 5.25 -12.27 -12.96
N ASP A 64 4.43 -12.43 -13.98
CA ASP A 64 4.29 -13.72 -14.66
C ASP A 64 5.54 -14.12 -15.46
N HIS A 65 6.39 -13.17 -15.87
CA HIS A 65 7.66 -13.40 -16.57
C HIS A 65 8.87 -13.58 -15.65
N THR A 66 8.72 -13.36 -14.34
CA THR A 66 9.84 -13.41 -13.40
C THR A 66 9.91 -14.77 -12.70
N TRP A 67 11.04 -15.45 -12.81
CA TRP A 67 11.31 -16.70 -12.07
C TRP A 67 12.63 -16.58 -11.33
N ASN A 68 12.56 -16.31 -10.02
CA ASN A 68 13.73 -16.24 -9.15
C ASN A 68 13.59 -17.20 -7.96
N ARG A 69 14.60 -17.25 -7.07
CA ARG A 69 14.61 -18.13 -5.88
C ARG A 69 13.43 -17.91 -4.92
N LEU A 70 12.80 -16.74 -4.94
CA LEU A 70 11.62 -16.42 -4.13
C LEU A 70 10.30 -16.80 -4.84
N GLY A 71 10.37 -17.25 -6.09
CA GLY A 71 9.23 -17.62 -6.93
C GLY A 71 8.68 -16.46 -7.76
N ARG A 72 7.56 -16.70 -8.44
CA ARG A 72 6.98 -15.78 -9.44
C ARG A 72 6.37 -14.50 -8.86
N ARG A 73 5.51 -14.64 -7.84
CA ARG A 73 4.67 -13.54 -7.32
C ARG A 73 5.13 -12.92 -6.01
N ARG A 74 5.93 -13.65 -5.22
CA ARG A 74 6.43 -13.22 -3.90
C ARG A 74 7.40 -12.02 -3.94
N PRO A 75 8.27 -11.84 -4.95
CA PRO A 75 9.18 -10.69 -5.01
C PRO A 75 8.45 -9.35 -5.09
N TYR A 76 7.42 -9.28 -5.94
CA TYR A 76 6.60 -8.08 -6.13
C TYR A 76 5.80 -7.73 -4.89
N PHE A 77 5.24 -8.76 -4.23
CA PHE A 77 4.52 -8.59 -2.97
C PHE A 77 5.44 -8.08 -1.85
N LEU A 78 6.66 -8.65 -1.74
CA LEU A 78 7.65 -8.25 -0.74
C LEU A 78 8.14 -6.81 -0.97
N ALA A 79 8.46 -6.46 -2.22
CA ALA A 79 8.87 -5.10 -2.58
C ALA A 79 7.76 -4.09 -2.27
N GLY A 80 6.51 -4.40 -2.65
CA GLY A 80 5.36 -3.57 -2.34
C GLY A 80 5.13 -3.40 -0.84
N ALA A 81 5.28 -4.46 -0.04
CA ALA A 81 5.14 -4.41 1.41
C ALA A 81 6.20 -3.53 2.07
N ILE A 82 7.47 -3.65 1.64
CA ILE A 82 8.57 -2.82 2.15
C ILE A 82 8.35 -1.34 1.79
N LEU A 83 8.04 -1.05 0.52
CA LEU A 83 7.79 0.32 0.06
C LEU A 83 6.58 0.95 0.78
N SER A 84 5.51 0.19 0.96
CA SER A 84 4.31 0.65 1.68
C SER A 84 4.61 0.89 3.16
N GLY A 85 5.37 0.00 3.80
CA GLY A 85 5.81 0.17 5.18
C GLY A 85 6.67 1.42 5.37
N LEU A 86 7.64 1.65 4.48
CA LEU A 86 8.45 2.87 4.48
C LEU A 86 7.58 4.11 4.28
N ALA A 87 6.68 4.11 3.29
CA ALA A 87 5.78 5.23 3.03
C ALA A 87 4.91 5.57 4.25
N LEU A 88 4.39 4.56 4.97
CA LEU A 88 3.64 4.76 6.21
C LEU A 88 4.50 5.31 7.35
N CYS A 89 5.77 4.93 7.46
CA CYS A 89 6.71 5.50 8.44
C CYS A 89 7.05 6.97 8.13
N PHE A 90 7.12 7.34 6.85
CA PHE A 90 7.40 8.73 6.43
C PHE A 90 6.16 9.62 6.44
N LEU A 91 4.96 9.06 6.31
CA LEU A 91 3.69 9.81 6.30
C LEU A 91 3.50 10.74 7.52
N PRO A 92 3.74 10.32 8.78
CA PRO A 92 3.63 11.21 9.94
C PRO A 92 4.79 12.21 10.07
N ASN A 93 5.94 11.98 9.42
CA ASN A 93 7.08 12.91 9.38
C ASN A 93 7.07 13.84 8.15
N SER A 94 6.02 13.80 7.33
CA SER A 94 5.92 14.61 6.11
C SER A 94 5.91 16.12 6.38
N SER A 95 5.49 16.55 7.56
CA SER A 95 5.65 17.94 8.04
C SER A 95 7.10 18.35 8.27
N GLY A 96 8.01 17.42 8.57
CA GLY A 96 9.47 17.66 8.63
C GLY A 96 10.16 17.55 7.27
N LEU A 97 9.65 16.72 6.36
CA LEU A 97 10.19 16.57 5.00
C LEU A 97 9.81 17.76 4.08
N ALA A 98 8.63 18.34 4.28
CA ALA A 98 8.17 19.53 3.55
C ALA A 98 8.90 20.83 3.93
N PHE A 99 9.66 20.83 5.03
CA PHE A 99 10.54 21.95 5.41
C PHE A 99 11.95 21.82 4.79
N LEU A 100 12.31 20.63 4.29
CA LEU A 100 13.61 20.36 3.65
C LEU A 100 13.57 20.49 2.11
N ILE A 101 12.39 20.70 1.52
CA ILE A 101 12.17 21.02 0.10
C ILE A 101 11.64 22.45 0.03
#